data_AF-A0A4Q3EA15-F1
#
_entry.id   AF-A0A4Q3EA15-F1
#
_cell.length_a   1.000
_cell.length_b   1.000
_cell.length_c   1.000
_cell.angle_alpha   90.00
_cell.angle_beta   90.00
_cell.angle_gamma   90.00
#
_symmetry.space_group_name_H-M   'P 1'
#
loop_
_entity.id
_entity.type
_entity.pdbx_description
1 polymer ?
#
loop_
_entity_poly.entity_id
_entity_poly.type
_entity_poly.pdbx_seq_one_letter_code
_entity_poly.pdbx_strand_id
1 'polypeptide(L)'
;DLQDNVFARVVTFSKALGCHGAVVLSSNLLKDYLINFARSFIYTTATSFHQLAAVKMAYELLATADSDIAQLKKNIQLFKQGIQNNMAYPLLNSDSSIQCIVLNSNEKAKHTAQALQQAGFDVRPILSPTVAQGSERLRICLHAYNTVAEITLLTQTINRLIHE
;
A
#
# COMPACT_ATOMS: atom_id res chain seq x y z
N ASP A 1 22.47 10.39 2.15
CA ASP A 1 21.03 10.02 2.25
C ASP A 1 20.79 8.99 3.34
N LEU A 2 19.54 8.76 3.78
CA LEU A 2 19.23 7.74 4.81
C LEU A 2 19.80 6.36 4.46
N GLN A 3 19.88 6.04 3.16
CA GLN A 3 20.43 4.78 2.67
C GLN A 3 21.90 4.53 3.06
N ASP A 4 22.67 5.58 3.35
CA ASP A 4 24.07 5.49 3.76
C ASP A 4 24.22 5.31 5.27
N ASN A 5 23.13 5.52 6.02
CA ASN A 5 23.09 5.46 7.48
C ASN A 5 22.37 4.20 8.00
N VAL A 6 22.03 3.25 7.12
CA VAL A 6 21.36 1.99 7.48
C VAL A 6 22.25 0.80 7.17
N PHE A 7 22.26 -0.19 8.06
CA PHE A 7 23.08 -1.40 7.94
C PHE A 7 22.69 -2.27 6.73
N ALA A 8 21.39 -2.39 6.46
CA ALA A 8 20.84 -3.17 5.36
C ALA A 8 19.46 -2.65 4.96
N ARG A 9 19.04 -2.93 3.72
CA ARG A 9 17.71 -2.57 3.19
C ARG A 9 17.03 -3.81 2.63
N VAL A 10 15.78 -4.03 3.02
CA VAL A 10 14.93 -5.07 2.44
C VAL A 10 14.00 -4.42 1.42
N VAL A 11 14.04 -4.91 0.18
CA VAL A 11 13.20 -4.44 -0.91
C VAL A 11 12.32 -5.59 -1.37
N THR A 12 11.01 -5.36 -1.42
CA THR A 12 10.04 -6.34 -1.94
C THR A 12 9.61 -5.97 -3.35
N PHE A 13 9.35 -6.98 -4.18
CA PHE A 13 8.89 -6.78 -5.55
C PHE A 13 7.35 -6.85 -5.67
N SER A 14 6.63 -7.27 -4.62
CA SER A 14 5.19 -7.56 -4.64
C SER A 14 4.24 -6.40 -4.37
N LYS A 15 4.75 -5.17 -4.54
CA LYS A 15 3.96 -3.94 -4.38
C LYS A 15 3.98 -3.15 -5.68
N ALA A 16 4.60 -1.97 -5.67
CA ALA A 16 4.65 -1.08 -6.83
C ALA A 16 5.26 -1.75 -8.08
N LEU A 17 6.22 -2.66 -7.89
CA LEU A 17 6.88 -3.38 -8.99
C LEU A 17 6.03 -4.51 -9.59
N GLY A 18 4.90 -4.89 -8.98
CA GLY A 18 3.97 -5.88 -9.53
C GLY A 18 4.56 -7.30 -9.73
N CYS A 19 5.68 -7.61 -9.06
CA CYS A 19 6.43 -8.85 -9.24
C CYS A 19 6.46 -9.68 -7.94
N HIS A 20 6.99 -10.90 -7.97
CA HIS A 20 7.21 -11.72 -6.77
C HIS A 20 8.69 -11.69 -6.32
N GLY A 21 8.91 -11.85 -5.02
CA GLY A 21 10.25 -11.92 -4.42
C GLY A 21 10.67 -10.68 -3.65
N ALA A 22 11.90 -10.74 -3.13
CA ALA A 22 12.53 -9.67 -2.36
C ALA A 22 14.06 -9.78 -2.46
N VAL A 23 14.76 -8.70 -2.12
CA VAL A 23 16.23 -8.63 -2.06
C VAL A 23 16.68 -7.88 -0.80
N VAL A 24 17.85 -8.24 -0.30
CA VAL A 24 18.55 -7.51 0.77
C VAL A 24 19.74 -6.77 0.15
N LEU A 25 19.74 -5.44 0.21
CA LEU A 25 20.88 -4.61 -0.14
C LEU A 25 21.72 -4.39 1.12
N SER A 26 23.01 -4.74 1.06
CA SER A 26 23.89 -4.75 2.23
C SER A 26 25.37 -4.69 1.85
N SER A 27 26.25 -4.64 2.86
CA SER A 27 27.69 -4.81 2.68
C SER A 27 28.03 -6.23 2.22
N ASN A 28 29.22 -6.41 1.62
CA ASN A 28 29.68 -7.74 1.20
C ASN A 28 29.76 -8.72 2.38
N LEU A 29 30.22 -8.25 3.55
CA LEU A 29 30.29 -9.07 4.76
C LEU A 29 28.91 -9.62 5.16
N LEU A 30 27.87 -8.78 5.15
CA LEU A 30 26.52 -9.24 5.48
C LEU A 30 25.95 -10.17 4.41
N LYS A 31 26.17 -9.85 3.13
CA LYS A 31 25.76 -10.72 2.02
C LYS A 31 26.37 -12.12 2.16
N ASP A 32 27.68 -12.20 2.42
CA ASP A 32 28.38 -13.48 2.56
C ASP A 32 27.89 -14.25 3.80
N TYR A 33 27.66 -13.55 4.91
CA TYR A 33 27.04 -14.15 6.09
C TYR A 33 25.65 -14.71 5.77
N LEU A 34 24.77 -13.95 5.10
CA LEU A 34 23.42 -14.40 4.77
C LEU A 34 23.42 -15.59 3.81
N ILE A 35 24.28 -15.60 2.78
CA ILE A 35 24.39 -16.72 1.84
C ILE A 35 24.81 -18.00 2.56
N ASN A 36 25.72 -17.91 3.55
CA ASN A 36 26.26 -19.07 4.25
C ASN A 36 25.41 -19.55 5.45
N PHE A 37 24.64 -18.66 6.09
CA PHE A 37 23.95 -18.97 7.35
C PHE A 37 22.43 -18.79 7.32
N ALA A 38 21.84 -18.08 6.34
CA ALA A 38 20.39 -17.87 6.31
C ALA A 38 19.66 -19.10 5.77
N ARG A 39 19.07 -19.89 6.67
CA ARG A 39 18.29 -21.09 6.32
C ARG A 39 17.19 -20.82 5.28
N SER A 40 16.51 -19.67 5.37
CA SER A 40 15.45 -19.27 4.44
C SER A 40 15.94 -18.99 3.02
N PHE A 41 17.25 -18.75 2.84
CA PHE A 41 17.89 -18.61 1.54
C PHE A 41 18.47 -19.95 1.05
N ILE A 42 19.11 -20.71 1.95
CA ILE A 42 19.78 -21.99 1.63
C ILE A 42 18.77 -23.09 1.30
N TYR A 43 17.67 -23.19 2.05
CA TYR A 43 16.69 -24.27 1.95
C TYR A 43 15.41 -23.82 1.23
N THR A 44 15.57 -23.09 0.12
CA THR A 44 14.47 -22.73 -0.78
C THR A 44 14.90 -22.87 -2.23
N THR A 45 13.95 -23.11 -3.13
CA THR A 45 14.20 -23.10 -4.57
C THR A 45 14.53 -21.69 -5.02
N ALA A 46 15.56 -21.57 -5.89
CA ALA A 46 15.94 -20.29 -6.47
C ALA A 46 14.81 -19.72 -7.36
N THR A 47 14.76 -18.40 -7.45
CA THR A 47 13.86 -17.67 -8.33
C THR A 47 14.09 -18.05 -9.80
N SER A 48 13.00 -18.26 -10.56
CA SER A 48 13.06 -18.62 -11.98
C SER A 48 13.59 -17.47 -12.84
N PHE A 49 14.12 -17.80 -14.03
CA PHE A 49 14.63 -16.80 -14.96
C PHE A 49 13.56 -15.77 -15.38
N HIS A 50 12.34 -16.21 -15.67
CA HIS A 50 11.24 -15.32 -16.04
C HIS A 50 10.92 -14.31 -14.94
N GLN A 51 11.04 -14.71 -13.68
CA GLN A 51 10.83 -13.83 -12.53
C GLN A 51 11.93 -12.77 -12.42
N LEU A 52 13.19 -13.13 -12.68
CA LEU A 52 14.31 -12.17 -12.75
C LEU A 52 14.13 -11.17 -13.90
N ALA A 53 13.70 -11.64 -15.07
CA ALA A 53 13.39 -10.79 -16.21
C ALA A 53 12.25 -9.81 -15.91
N ALA A 54 11.17 -10.27 -15.27
CA ALA A 54 10.06 -9.41 -14.87
C ALA A 54 10.50 -8.31 -13.90
N VAL A 55 11.30 -8.66 -12.89
CA VAL A 55 11.86 -7.68 -11.94
C VAL A 55 12.73 -6.65 -12.66
N LYS A 56 13.59 -7.08 -13.58
CA LYS A 56 14.42 -6.18 -14.39
C LYS A 56 13.55 -5.18 -15.17
N MET A 57 12.54 -5.67 -15.89
CA MET A 57 11.64 -4.81 -16.65
C MET A 57 10.84 -3.85 -15.75
N ALA A 58 10.40 -4.30 -14.58
CA ALA A 58 9.70 -3.45 -13.62
C ALA A 58 10.58 -2.29 -13.14
N TYR A 59 11.89 -2.50 -12.94
CA TYR A 59 12.83 -1.42 -12.63
C TYR A 59 13.07 -0.48 -13.80
N GLU A 60 13.15 -0.99 -15.03
CA GLU A 60 13.28 -0.16 -16.24
C GLU A 60 12.05 0.75 -16.42
N LEU A 61 10.84 0.23 -16.18
CA LEU A 61 9.61 1.02 -16.17
C LEU A 61 9.58 2.03 -15.01
N LEU A 62 10.00 1.62 -13.81
CA LEU A 62 10.04 2.52 -12.65
C LEU A 62 10.97 3.72 -12.88
N ALA A 63 12.07 3.53 -13.61
CA ALA A 63 13.03 4.58 -13.92
C ALA A 63 12.44 5.71 -14.78
N THR A 64 11.32 5.48 -15.47
CA THR A 64 10.63 6.46 -16.32
C THR A 64 9.24 6.83 -15.80
N ALA A 65 8.88 6.42 -14.58
CA ALA A 65 7.54 6.55 -14.01
C ALA A 65 7.22 7.93 -13.38
N ASP A 66 7.99 8.98 -13.68
CA ASP A 66 7.80 10.31 -13.08
C ASP A 66 6.40 10.87 -13.29
N SER A 67 5.83 10.65 -14.49
CA SER A 67 4.46 11.05 -14.81
C SER A 67 3.42 10.30 -13.96
N ASP A 68 3.58 8.99 -13.80
CA ASP A 68 2.68 8.17 -12.98
C ASP A 68 2.78 8.52 -11.50
N ILE A 69 3.98 8.80 -11.00
CA ILE A 69 4.21 9.28 -9.64
C ILE A 69 3.53 10.64 -9.42
N ALA A 70 3.68 11.56 -10.38
CA ALA A 70 3.01 12.86 -10.32
C ALA A 70 1.47 12.71 -10.35
N GLN A 71 0.95 11.82 -11.18
CA GLN A 71 -0.48 11.53 -11.25
C GLN A 71 -1.00 10.90 -9.96
N LEU A 72 -0.28 9.94 -9.38
CA LEU A 72 -0.61 9.35 -8.08
C LEU A 72 -0.67 10.42 -6.98
N LYS A 73 0.27 11.37 -6.94
CA LYS A 73 0.24 12.48 -5.98
C LYS A 73 -0.99 13.36 -6.16
N LYS A 74 -1.38 13.67 -7.40
CA LYS A 74 -2.63 14.39 -7.69
C LYS A 74 -3.86 13.60 -7.22
N ASN A 75 -3.89 12.29 -7.46
CA ASN A 75 -4.97 11.41 -7.01
C ASN A 75 -5.08 11.37 -5.48
N ILE A 76 -3.95 11.32 -4.76
CA ILE A 76 -3.91 11.41 -3.29
C ILE A 76 -4.49 12.75 -2.81
N GLN A 77 -4.09 13.86 -3.44
CA GLN A 77 -4.60 15.19 -3.09
C GLN A 77 -6.10 15.30 -3.35
N LEU A 78 -6.58 14.84 -4.50
CA LEU A 78 -8.00 14.82 -4.85
C LEU A 78 -8.80 14.02 -3.83
N PHE A 79 -8.32 12.84 -3.45
CA PHE A 79 -8.96 12.02 -2.42
C PHE A 79 -9.02 12.75 -1.08
N LYS A 80 -7.91 13.33 -0.61
CA LYS A 80 -7.83 14.06 0.67
C LYS A 80 -8.77 15.27 0.69
N GLN A 81 -8.93 15.97 -0.44
CA GLN A 81 -9.86 17.11 -0.57
C GLN A 81 -11.32 16.68 -0.65
N GLY A 82 -11.59 15.49 -1.20
CA GLY A 82 -12.94 14.95 -1.34
C GLY A 82 -13.52 14.37 -0.06
N ILE A 83 -12.69 13.92 0.88
CA ILE A 83 -13.14 13.40 2.18
C ILE A 83 -13.50 14.54 3.13
N GLN A 84 -14.70 14.48 3.70
CA GLN A 84 -15.18 15.43 4.69
C GLN A 84 -14.61 15.11 6.07
N ASN A 85 -14.27 16.16 6.83
CA ASN A 85 -13.80 16.00 8.20
C ASN A 85 -14.92 15.46 9.08
N ASN A 86 -14.62 14.37 9.80
CA ASN A 86 -15.51 13.77 10.78
C ASN A 86 -14.71 13.46 12.05
N MET A 87 -15.12 14.04 13.17
CA MET A 87 -14.42 13.88 14.45
C MET A 87 -14.52 12.45 15.00
N ALA A 88 -15.63 11.75 14.72
CA ALA A 88 -15.81 10.36 15.14
C ALA A 88 -15.03 9.40 14.23
N TYR A 89 -14.92 9.70 12.94
CA TYR A 89 -14.30 8.83 11.94
C TYR A 89 -13.21 9.55 11.14
N PRO A 90 -12.06 9.87 11.78
CA PRO A 90 -11.03 10.70 11.17
C PRO A 90 -10.29 9.97 10.04
N LEU A 91 -9.97 10.72 8.99
CA LEU A 91 -8.93 10.36 8.02
C LEU A 91 -7.55 10.58 8.68
N LEU A 92 -6.73 9.53 8.75
CA LEU A 92 -5.37 9.64 9.27
C LEU A 92 -4.49 10.46 8.33
N ASN A 93 -3.70 11.37 8.89
CA ASN A 93 -2.77 12.17 8.09
C ASN A 93 -1.72 11.26 7.42
N SER A 94 -1.71 11.24 6.10
CA SER A 94 -0.82 10.43 5.28
C SER A 94 -0.57 11.14 3.95
N ASP A 95 0.70 11.17 3.54
CA ASP A 95 1.12 11.63 2.21
C ASP A 95 1.46 10.45 1.28
N SER A 96 1.24 9.22 1.74
CA SER A 96 1.46 8.01 0.95
C SER A 96 0.25 7.66 0.08
N SER A 97 0.41 6.70 -0.84
CA SER A 97 -0.72 6.15 -1.61
C SER A 97 -1.74 5.40 -0.76
N ILE A 98 -1.45 5.17 0.53
CA ILE A 98 -2.35 4.52 1.47
C ILE A 98 -3.04 5.60 2.32
N GLN A 99 -4.36 5.61 2.26
CA GLN A 99 -5.23 6.51 3.01
C GLN A 99 -6.10 5.67 3.95
N CYS A 100 -6.17 6.07 5.22
CA CYS A 100 -6.82 5.26 6.26
C CYS A 100 -7.91 6.06 6.98
N ILE A 101 -9.13 5.52 7.03
CA ILE A 101 -10.26 6.12 7.75
C ILE A 101 -10.58 5.24 8.95
N VAL A 102 -10.48 5.80 10.15
CA VAL A 102 -10.74 5.07 11.40
C VAL A 102 -12.24 4.95 11.64
N LEU A 103 -12.72 3.75 11.99
CA LEU A 103 -14.12 3.42 12.21
C LEU A 103 -14.42 2.86 13.61
N ASN A 104 -13.40 2.79 14.48
CA ASN A 104 -13.46 2.50 15.92
C ASN A 104 -14.06 1.15 16.35
N SER A 105 -14.56 0.34 15.42
CA SER A 105 -15.11 -0.98 15.73
C SER A 105 -15.04 -1.90 14.52
N ASN A 106 -14.94 -3.21 14.79
CA ASN A 106 -14.97 -4.23 13.75
C ASN A 106 -16.28 -4.18 12.94
N GLU A 107 -17.41 -3.96 13.61
CA GLU A 107 -18.73 -4.00 12.98
C GLU A 107 -18.97 -2.81 12.05
N LYS A 108 -18.68 -1.57 12.48
CA LYS A 108 -18.76 -0.40 11.58
C LYS A 108 -17.78 -0.55 10.41
N ALA A 109 -16.55 -1.05 10.65
CA ALA A 109 -15.58 -1.26 9.58
C ALA A 109 -16.04 -2.27 8.53
N LYS A 110 -16.58 -3.42 8.96
CA LYS A 110 -17.15 -4.43 8.05
C LYS A 110 -18.35 -3.87 7.28
N HIS A 111 -19.29 -3.24 7.97
CA HIS A 111 -20.50 -2.69 7.36
C HIS A 111 -20.16 -1.63 6.30
N THR A 112 -19.30 -0.66 6.63
CA THR A 112 -18.88 0.37 5.68
C THR A 112 -18.14 -0.22 4.50
N ALA A 113 -17.24 -1.19 4.72
CA ALA A 113 -16.55 -1.87 3.62
C ALA A 113 -17.52 -2.64 2.70
N GLN A 114 -18.49 -3.35 3.27
CA GLN A 114 -19.52 -4.07 2.52
C GLN A 114 -20.36 -3.12 1.67
N ALA A 115 -20.76 -1.98 2.21
CA ALA A 115 -21.50 -0.96 1.46
C ALA A 115 -20.67 -0.37 0.30
N LEU A 116 -19.36 -0.17 0.50
CA LEU A 116 -18.44 0.26 -0.57
C LEU A 116 -18.28 -0.81 -1.66
N GLN A 117 -18.20 -2.09 -1.27
CA GLN A 117 -18.15 -3.22 -2.21
C GLN A 117 -19.43 -3.33 -3.02
N GLN A 118 -20.60 -3.13 -2.41
CA GLN A 118 -21.88 -3.06 -3.12
C GLN A 118 -21.95 -1.87 -4.10
N ALA A 119 -21.23 -0.78 -3.81
CA ALA A 119 -21.07 0.36 -4.72
C ALA A 119 -19.99 0.14 -5.80
N GLY A 120 -19.36 -1.03 -5.87
CA GLY A 120 -18.39 -1.41 -6.89
C GLY A 120 -16.91 -1.20 -6.52
N PHE A 121 -16.60 -0.87 -5.25
CA PHE A 121 -15.22 -0.65 -4.80
C PHE A 121 -14.69 -1.84 -3.98
N ASP A 122 -13.54 -2.43 -4.35
CA ASP A 122 -12.84 -3.43 -3.50
C ASP A 122 -12.06 -2.74 -2.37
N VAL A 123 -12.78 -2.09 -1.45
CA VAL A 123 -12.23 -1.56 -0.20
C VAL A 123 -12.41 -2.62 0.88
N ARG A 124 -11.33 -2.93 1.60
CA ARG A 124 -11.35 -3.95 2.66
C ARG A 124 -11.12 -3.33 4.03
N PRO A 125 -11.82 -3.82 5.07
CA PRO A 125 -11.58 -3.37 6.42
C PRO A 125 -10.31 -4.02 6.98
N ILE A 126 -9.60 -3.28 7.82
CA ILE A 126 -8.52 -3.80 8.67
C ILE A 126 -9.05 -3.84 10.10
N LEU A 127 -9.13 -5.06 10.63
CA LEU A 127 -9.85 -5.39 11.85
C LEU A 127 -8.90 -5.77 12.98
N SER A 128 -9.35 -5.65 14.23
CA SER A 128 -8.67 -6.28 15.37
C SER A 128 -8.68 -7.81 15.21
N PRO A 129 -7.58 -8.53 15.52
CA PRO A 129 -6.36 -8.08 16.22
C PRO A 129 -5.22 -7.57 15.31
N THR A 130 -5.46 -7.38 14.01
CA THR A 130 -4.42 -6.85 13.08
C THR A 130 -4.04 -5.41 13.41
N VAL A 131 -5.01 -4.64 13.91
CA VAL A 131 -4.82 -3.31 14.49
C VAL A 131 -5.34 -3.31 15.93
N ALA A 132 -4.88 -2.36 16.74
CA ALA A 132 -5.36 -2.22 18.11
C ALA A 132 -6.89 -2.03 18.13
N GLN A 133 -7.57 -2.64 19.12
CA GLN A 133 -9.01 -2.48 19.31
C GLN A 133 -9.38 -1.00 19.42
N GLY A 134 -10.45 -0.59 18.75
CA GLY A 134 -10.85 0.82 18.68
C GLY A 134 -10.11 1.62 17.60
N SER A 135 -9.21 0.99 16.84
CA SER A 135 -8.49 1.60 15.72
C SER A 135 -8.70 0.86 14.39
N GLU A 136 -9.77 0.06 14.31
CA GLU A 136 -10.27 -0.55 13.10
C GLU A 136 -10.49 0.51 12.03
N ARG A 137 -10.16 0.19 10.79
CA ARG A 137 -10.10 1.20 9.73
C ARG A 137 -10.36 0.62 8.36
N LEU A 138 -10.80 1.47 7.45
CA LEU A 138 -10.67 1.19 6.02
C LEU A 138 -9.26 1.57 5.58
N ARG A 139 -8.63 0.71 4.79
CA ARG A 139 -7.35 0.99 4.16
C ARG A 139 -7.57 1.13 2.65
N ILE A 140 -7.47 2.35 2.16
CA ILE A 140 -7.67 2.69 0.75
C ILE A 140 -6.30 2.82 0.10
N CYS A 141 -6.09 2.07 -0.98
CA CYS A 141 -4.87 2.11 -1.78
C CYS A 141 -5.18 2.84 -3.08
N LEU A 142 -4.60 4.02 -3.27
CA LEU A 142 -4.72 4.79 -4.50
C LEU A 142 -3.62 4.41 -5.48
N HIS A 143 -3.96 4.41 -6.75
CA HIS A 143 -3.08 4.10 -7.87
C HIS A 143 -3.06 5.25 -8.88
N ALA A 144 -1.99 5.32 -9.67
CA ALA A 144 -1.86 6.35 -10.72
C ALA A 144 -2.96 6.24 -11.79
N TYR A 145 -3.41 5.02 -12.09
CA TYR A 145 -4.44 4.76 -13.08
C TYR A 145 -5.88 4.99 -12.60
N ASN A 146 -6.11 5.27 -11.31
CA ASN A 146 -7.46 5.59 -10.84
C ASN A 146 -7.92 6.91 -11.47
N THR A 147 -9.15 6.91 -11.98
CA THR A 147 -9.72 8.10 -12.62
C THR A 147 -10.25 9.10 -11.59
N VAL A 148 -10.35 10.37 -11.99
CA VAL A 148 -10.96 11.42 -11.17
C VAL A 148 -12.41 11.07 -10.80
N ALA A 149 -13.16 10.48 -11.72
CA ALA A 149 -14.54 10.06 -11.51
C ALA A 149 -14.65 8.96 -10.45
N GLU A 150 -13.78 7.94 -10.52
CA GLU A 150 -13.73 6.85 -9.52
C GLU A 150 -13.40 7.39 -8.13
N ILE A 151 -12.40 8.28 -8.01
CA ILE A 151 -12.00 8.87 -6.72
C ILE A 151 -13.12 9.76 -6.17
N THR A 152 -13.79 10.53 -7.03
CA THR A 152 -14.91 11.39 -6.63
C THR A 152 -16.09 10.56 -6.13
N LEU A 153 -16.47 9.51 -6.85
CA LEU A 153 -17.56 8.61 -6.44
C LEU A 153 -17.20 7.89 -5.13
N LEU A 154 -15.95 7.44 -4.98
CA LEU A 154 -15.47 6.80 -3.76
C LEU A 154 -15.58 7.73 -2.56
N THR A 155 -15.06 8.96 -2.66
CA THR A 155 -15.09 9.94 -1.56
C THR A 155 -16.52 10.34 -1.19
N GLN A 156 -17.39 10.57 -2.18
CA GLN A 156 -18.82 10.83 -1.94
C GLN A 156 -19.51 9.68 -1.20
N THR A 157 -19.25 8.44 -1.61
CA THR A 157 -19.83 7.24 -0.99
C THR A 157 -19.34 7.09 0.45
N ILE A 158 -18.05 7.31 0.70
CA ILE A 158 -17.48 7.29 2.04
C ILE A 158 -18.12 8.37 2.91
N ASN A 159 -18.18 9.63 2.44
CA ASN A 159 -18.75 10.74 3.20
C ASN A 159 -20.18 10.43 3.64
N ARG A 160 -21.00 9.89 2.74
CA ARG A 160 -22.35 9.44 3.08
C ARG A 160 -22.34 8.43 4.24
N LEU A 161 -21.51 7.39 4.17
CA LEU A 161 -21.47 6.30 5.16
C LEU A 161 -20.89 6.69 6.52
N ILE A 162 -20.05 7.72 6.59
CA ILE A 162 -19.45 8.20 7.86
C ILE A 162 -20.30 9.29 8.52
N HIS A 163 -21.18 9.96 7.76
CA HIS A 163 -22.11 10.96 8.28
C HIS A 163 -23.54 10.41 8.51
N GLU A 164 -23.79 9.17 8.10
CA GLU A 164 -24.88 8.29 8.60
C GLU A 164 -24.57 7.74 10.00
#